data_AF-A0A7K9QZD2-F1
#
_entry.id   AF-A0A7K9QZD2-F1
#
_cell.length_a   1.000
_cell.length_b   1.000
_cell.length_c   1.000
_cell.angle_alpha   90.00
_cell.angle_beta   90.00
_cell.angle_gamma   90.00
#
_symmetry.space_group_name_H-M   'P 1'
#
loop_
_entity.id
_entity.type
_entity.pdbx_description
1 polymer ?
#
loop_
_entity_poly.entity_id
_entity_poly.type
_entity_poly.pdbx_seq_one_letter_code
_entity_poly.pdbx_strand_id
1 'polypeptide(L)'
;LKLLQPKTIPKRLGTSQKKPREPQIPRSLIKEIFRHFAKMPITRDAFQIVEKCCERYFSQLSNDLEAYTHHAGRKTVEAADLEILMRRQGLVTDKMPLNVLIERYLPLQYRKLLIPIAVSGNKVIPCK
;
A
#
# COMPACT_ATOMS: atom_id res chain seq x y z
N LEU A 1 -49.16 -52.12 17.65
CA LEU A 1 -47.71 -51.85 17.67
C LEU A 1 -47.36 -50.95 16.47
N LYS A 2 -47.25 -49.63 16.66
CA LYS A 2 -46.75 -48.71 15.62
C LYS A 2 -45.32 -48.32 16.00
N LEU A 3 -44.36 -48.74 15.18
CA LEU A 3 -42.95 -48.36 15.28
C LEU A 3 -42.78 -46.89 14.89
N LEU A 4 -42.27 -46.08 15.81
CA LEU A 4 -41.85 -44.70 15.56
C LEU A 4 -40.51 -44.71 14.82
N GLN A 5 -40.48 -44.17 13.60
CA GLN A 5 -39.26 -43.96 12.83
C GLN A 5 -38.50 -42.73 13.36
N PRO A 6 -37.16 -42.77 13.49
CA PRO A 6 -36.39 -41.65 13.98
C PRO A 6 -36.26 -40.55 12.90
N LYS A 7 -36.49 -39.31 13.33
CA LYS A 7 -36.41 -38.09 12.51
C LYS A 7 -34.94 -37.80 12.18
N THR A 8 -34.55 -37.89 10.91
CA THR A 8 -33.20 -37.56 10.43
C THR A 8 -32.99 -36.04 10.48
N ILE A 9 -32.04 -35.59 11.30
CA ILE A 9 -31.61 -34.18 11.36
C ILE A 9 -30.67 -33.93 10.17
N PRO A 10 -30.93 -32.93 9.30
CA PRO A 10 -30.03 -32.62 8.21
C PRO A 10 -28.70 -32.08 8.76
N LYS A 11 -27.61 -32.79 8.46
CA LYS A 11 -26.24 -32.37 8.77
C LYS A 11 -25.96 -31.02 8.06
N ARG A 12 -25.66 -29.97 8.84
CA ARG A 12 -25.16 -28.69 8.31
C ARG A 12 -23.86 -28.96 7.55
N LEU A 13 -23.89 -28.72 6.24
CA LEU A 13 -22.71 -28.76 5.38
C LEU A 13 -21.77 -27.64 5.80
N GLY A 14 -20.52 -28.01 6.09
CA GLY A 14 -19.52 -27.12 6.70
C GLY A 14 -19.29 -25.84 5.91
N THR A 15 -19.04 -24.76 6.66
CA THR A 15 -18.55 -23.49 6.13
C THR A 15 -17.27 -23.76 5.32
N SER A 16 -17.34 -23.52 4.02
CA SER A 16 -16.16 -23.48 3.14
C SER A 16 -15.09 -22.62 3.80
N GLN A 17 -13.96 -23.24 4.16
CA GLN A 17 -12.80 -22.51 4.66
C GLN A 17 -12.35 -21.56 3.55
N LYS A 18 -12.74 -20.28 3.67
CA LYS A 18 -12.20 -19.23 2.81
C LYS A 18 -10.70 -19.24 3.03
N LYS A 19 -9.94 -19.58 1.97
CA LYS A 19 -8.49 -19.35 1.92
C LYS A 19 -8.21 -17.94 2.46
N PRO A 20 -7.17 -17.73 3.28
CA PRO A 20 -6.80 -16.39 3.72
C PRO A 20 -6.65 -15.54 2.46
N ARG A 21 -7.48 -14.51 2.33
CA ARG A 21 -7.30 -13.54 1.24
C ARG A 21 -5.98 -12.85 1.52
N GLU A 22 -5.12 -12.79 0.52
CA GLU A 22 -3.91 -11.98 0.60
C GLU A 22 -4.26 -10.57 1.09
N PRO A 23 -3.40 -9.94 1.90
CA PRO A 23 -3.66 -8.61 2.40
C PRO A 23 -3.75 -7.64 1.22
N GLN A 24 -4.96 -7.14 0.95
CA GLN A 24 -5.23 -6.17 -0.11
C GLN A 24 -5.50 -4.81 0.49
N ILE A 25 -5.15 -3.76 -0.25
CA ILE A 25 -5.53 -2.40 0.11
C ILE A 25 -7.06 -2.30 0.14
N PRO A 26 -7.65 -1.61 1.13
CA PRO A 26 -9.09 -1.40 1.19
C PRO A 26 -9.61 -0.79 -0.11
N ARG A 27 -10.61 -1.43 -0.72
CA ARG A 27 -11.23 -0.95 -1.98
C ARG A 27 -11.82 0.45 -1.85
N SER A 28 -12.31 0.81 -0.66
CA SER A 28 -12.80 2.16 -0.36
C SER A 28 -11.69 3.20 -0.54
N LEU A 29 -10.50 2.91 0.00
CA LEU A 29 -9.34 3.80 -0.09
C LEU A 29 -8.87 3.97 -1.54
N ILE A 30 -8.76 2.88 -2.31
CA ILE A 30 -8.39 2.93 -3.73
C ILE A 30 -9.37 3.84 -4.49
N LYS A 31 -10.67 3.66 -4.26
CA LYS A 31 -11.71 4.47 -4.91
C LYS A 31 -11.64 5.94 -4.52
N GLU A 32 -11.42 6.23 -3.24
CA GLU A 32 -11.33 7.59 -2.72
C GLU A 32 -10.13 8.33 -3.33
N ILE A 33 -8.94 7.72 -3.28
CA ILE A 33 -7.71 8.28 -3.85
C ILE A 33 -7.88 8.49 -5.36
N PHE A 34 -8.36 7.49 -6.09
CA PHE A 34 -8.48 7.59 -7.54
C PHE A 34 -9.49 8.65 -7.97
N ARG A 35 -10.63 8.77 -7.28
CA ARG A 35 -11.61 9.85 -7.53
C ARG A 35 -11.02 11.23 -7.27
N HIS A 36 -10.27 11.38 -6.18
CA HIS A 36 -9.63 12.65 -5.83
C HIS A 36 -8.72 13.16 -6.96
N PHE A 37 -7.93 12.27 -7.56
CA PHE A 37 -7.01 12.64 -8.64
C PHE A 37 -7.67 12.72 -10.02
N ALA A 38 -8.62 11.84 -10.34
CA ALA A 38 -9.26 11.80 -11.65
C ALA A 38 -10.19 12.99 -11.91
N LYS A 39 -10.79 13.57 -10.86
CA LYS A 39 -11.71 14.74 -10.94
C LYS A 39 -12.86 14.57 -11.96
N MET A 40 -13.23 13.34 -12.27
CA MET A 40 -14.29 13.01 -13.23
C MET A 40 -15.11 11.79 -12.77
N PRO A 41 -16.34 11.61 -13.29
CA PRO A 41 -17.11 10.40 -13.05
C PRO A 41 -16.40 9.16 -13.61
N ILE A 42 -16.36 8.08 -12.83
CA ILE A 42 -15.69 6.83 -13.18
C ILE A 42 -16.69 5.69 -13.02
N THR A 43 -16.72 4.78 -14.01
CA THR A 43 -17.63 3.63 -14.00
C THR A 43 -17.21 2.59 -12.95
N ARG A 44 -18.16 1.75 -12.53
CA ARG A 44 -17.87 0.67 -11.56
C ARG A 44 -16.84 -0.32 -12.09
N ASP A 45 -16.89 -0.63 -13.39
CA ASP A 45 -15.99 -1.60 -14.00
C ASP A 45 -14.57 -1.04 -14.11
N ALA A 46 -14.41 0.25 -14.39
CA ALA A 46 -13.10 0.91 -14.35
C ALA A 46 -12.45 0.80 -12.97
N PHE A 47 -13.21 0.95 -11.87
CA PHE A 47 -12.65 0.72 -10.53
C PHE A 47 -12.17 -0.71 -10.30
N GLN A 48 -12.83 -1.72 -10.88
CA GLN A 48 -12.35 -3.11 -10.76
C GLN A 48 -11.01 -3.31 -11.49
N ILE A 49 -10.80 -2.60 -12.61
CA ILE A 49 -9.51 -2.61 -13.31
C ILE A 49 -8.45 -1.89 -12.48
N VAL A 50 -8.76 -0.72 -11.91
CA VAL A 50 -7.85 0.01 -11.01
C VAL A 50 -7.44 -0.85 -9.81
N GLU A 51 -8.38 -1.57 -9.18
CA GLU A 51 -8.08 -2.52 -8.09
C GLU A 51 -7.05 -3.57 -8.53
N LYS A 52 -7.22 -4.20 -9.70
CA LYS A 52 -6.25 -5.17 -10.25
C LYS A 52 -4.91 -4.53 -10.61
N CYS A 53 -4.91 -3.30 -11.11
CA CYS A 53 -3.69 -2.56 -11.40
C CYS A 53 -2.91 -2.26 -10.11
N CYS A 54 -3.59 -1.91 -9.01
CA CYS A 54 -2.96 -1.73 -7.71
C CYS A 54 -2.32 -3.04 -7.22
N GLU A 55 -3.01 -4.18 -7.31
CA GLU A 55 -2.43 -5.49 -6.94
C GLU A 55 -1.12 -5.76 -7.72
N ARG A 56 -1.14 -5.56 -9.05
CA ARG A 56 0.05 -5.70 -9.89
C ARG A 56 1.16 -4.71 -9.52
N TYR A 57 0.80 -3.46 -9.22
CA TYR A 57 1.76 -2.43 -8.82
C TYR A 57 2.52 -2.82 -7.55
N PHE A 58 1.83 -3.30 -6.51
CA PHE A 58 2.49 -3.70 -5.27
C PHE A 58 3.34 -4.97 -5.41
N SER A 59 2.91 -5.92 -6.25
CA SER A 59 3.72 -7.10 -6.56
C SER A 59 5.02 -6.70 -7.29
N GLN A 60 4.93 -5.84 -8.31
CA GLN A 60 6.10 -5.34 -9.02
C GLN A 60 7.03 -4.55 -8.11
N LEU A 61 6.47 -3.62 -7.31
CA LEU A 61 7.21 -2.81 -6.35
C LEU A 61 7.97 -3.69 -5.34
N SER A 62 7.35 -4.77 -4.87
CA SER A 62 8.00 -5.70 -3.92
C SER A 62 9.20 -6.38 -4.56
N ASN A 63 9.07 -6.88 -5.80
CA ASN A 63 10.16 -7.49 -6.54
C ASN A 63 11.32 -6.51 -6.80
N ASP A 64 10.99 -5.25 -7.10
CA ASP A 64 12.00 -4.22 -7.34
C ASP A 64 12.79 -3.86 -6.08
N LEU A 65 12.10 -3.73 -4.93
CA LEU A 65 12.75 -3.45 -3.65
C LEU A 65 13.60 -4.64 -3.18
N GLU A 66 13.15 -5.88 -3.41
CA GLU A 66 13.96 -7.07 -3.15
C GLU A 66 15.26 -7.04 -3.98
N ALA A 67 15.19 -6.69 -5.26
CA ALA A 67 16.37 -6.57 -6.10
C ALA A 67 17.35 -5.50 -5.60
N TYR A 68 16.85 -4.32 -5.18
CA TYR A 68 17.70 -3.23 -4.67
C TYR A 68 18.36 -3.56 -3.33
N THR A 69 17.59 -4.11 -2.40
CA THR A 69 18.12 -4.53 -1.09
C THR A 69 19.16 -5.63 -1.24
N HIS A 70 18.87 -6.64 -2.07
CA HIS A 70 19.81 -7.72 -2.36
C HIS A 70 21.09 -7.21 -3.04
N HIS A 71 20.97 -6.28 -4.00
CA HIS A 71 22.12 -5.66 -4.65
C HIS A 71 23.02 -4.91 -3.66
N ALA A 72 22.44 -4.26 -2.66
CA ALA A 72 23.16 -3.61 -1.57
C ALA A 72 23.68 -4.58 -0.49
N GLY A 73 23.46 -5.90 -0.62
CA GLY A 73 23.84 -6.91 0.37
C GLY A 73 23.03 -6.85 1.66
N ARG A 74 21.90 -6.13 1.67
CA ARG A 74 21.01 -5.95 2.82
C ARG A 74 19.80 -6.87 2.72
N LYS A 75 19.16 -7.13 3.86
CA LYS A 75 17.86 -7.82 3.95
C LYS A 75 16.72 -6.88 4.34
N THR A 76 17.04 -5.63 4.66
CA THR A 76 16.10 -4.61 5.11
C THR A 76 15.97 -3.54 4.04
N VAL A 77 14.75 -3.19 3.70
CA VAL A 77 14.44 -2.06 2.79
C VAL A 77 14.73 -0.76 3.52
N GLU A 78 15.54 0.09 2.91
CA GLU A 78 15.87 1.42 3.41
C GLU A 78 15.19 2.51 2.57
N ALA A 79 15.14 3.73 3.12
CA ALA A 79 14.56 4.88 2.41
C ALA A 79 15.26 5.16 1.07
N ALA A 80 16.57 4.88 0.97
CA ALA A 80 17.34 5.02 -0.25
C ALA A 80 16.85 4.08 -1.37
N ASP A 81 16.40 2.86 -1.03
CA ASP A 81 15.88 1.91 -2.02
C ASP A 81 14.57 2.42 -2.63
N LEU A 82 13.72 3.06 -1.81
CA LEU A 82 12.50 3.73 -2.26
C LEU A 82 12.80 4.99 -3.10
N GLU A 83 13.80 5.78 -2.73
CA GLU A 83 14.21 6.95 -3.50
C GLU A 83 14.71 6.54 -4.90
N ILE A 84 15.54 5.49 -4.98
CA ILE A 84 16.02 4.92 -6.26
C ILE A 84 14.83 4.42 -7.09
N LEU A 85 13.89 3.69 -6.47
CA LEU A 85 12.69 3.23 -7.15
C LEU A 85 11.89 4.39 -7.76
N MET A 86 11.64 5.43 -6.96
CA MET A 86 10.88 6.60 -7.40
C MET A 86 11.62 7.44 -8.45
N ARG A 87 12.96 7.45 -8.42
CA ARG A 87 13.79 8.05 -9.48
C ARG A 87 13.69 7.25 -10.77
N ARG A 88 13.72 5.91 -10.70
CA ARG A 88 13.53 5.03 -11.86
C ARG A 88 12.12 5.15 -12.46
N GLN A 89 11.11 5.38 -11.63
CA GLN A 89 9.73 5.67 -12.08
C GLN A 89 9.55 7.08 -12.67
N GLY A 90 10.59 7.93 -12.63
CA GLY A 90 10.53 9.31 -13.12
C GLY A 90 9.75 10.28 -12.21
N LEU A 91 9.42 9.87 -10.98
CA LEU A 91 8.74 10.72 -10.01
C LEU A 91 9.71 11.66 -9.29
N VAL A 92 10.86 11.12 -8.88
CA VAL A 92 11.94 11.89 -8.26
C VAL A 92 12.91 12.33 -9.34
N THR A 93 13.13 13.63 -9.44
CA THR A 93 14.08 14.25 -10.37
C THR A 93 14.81 15.38 -9.66
N ASP A 94 15.86 15.94 -10.28
CA ASP A 94 16.62 17.02 -9.66
C ASP A 94 15.78 18.30 -9.46
N LYS A 95 14.72 18.46 -10.27
CA LYS A 95 13.71 19.53 -10.10
C LYS A 95 12.60 19.18 -9.11
N MET A 96 12.43 17.90 -8.80
CA MET A 96 11.37 17.36 -7.94
C MET A 96 11.96 16.35 -6.96
N PRO A 97 12.64 16.82 -5.90
CA PRO A 97 13.25 15.93 -4.92
C PRO A 97 12.18 15.24 -4.06
N LEU A 98 12.54 14.12 -3.43
CA LEU A 98 11.62 13.28 -2.64
C LEU A 98 10.91 14.07 -1.53
N ASN A 99 11.60 14.98 -0.85
CA ASN A 99 11.02 15.81 0.21
C ASN A 99 9.86 16.68 -0.28
N VAL A 100 9.95 17.21 -1.51
CA VAL A 100 8.87 18.01 -2.11
C VAL A 100 7.65 17.13 -2.42
N LEU A 101 7.86 15.88 -2.83
CA LEU A 101 6.75 14.93 -3.02
C LEU A 101 6.08 14.59 -1.69
N ILE A 102 6.85 14.38 -0.63
CA ILE A 102 6.34 14.13 0.73
C ILE A 102 5.47 15.30 1.21
N GLU A 103 5.93 16.53 1.01
CA GLU A 103 5.17 17.73 1.38
C GLU A 103 3.87 17.89 0.59
N ARG A 104 3.84 17.48 -0.68
CA ARG A 104 2.65 17.61 -1.53
C ARG A 104 1.61 16.54 -1.26
N TYR A 105 2.03 15.28 -1.09
CA TYR A 105 1.12 14.13 -1.13
C TYR A 105 0.86 13.48 0.21
N LEU A 106 1.67 13.72 1.25
CA LEU A 106 1.45 13.14 2.57
C LEU A 106 0.77 14.13 3.52
N PRO A 107 -0.15 13.68 4.40
CA PRO A 107 -0.64 14.46 5.53
C PRO A 107 0.48 14.90 6.49
N LEU A 108 0.27 16.01 7.19
CA LEU A 108 1.26 16.62 8.10
C LEU A 108 1.82 15.64 9.14
N GLN A 109 0.99 14.73 9.67
CA GLN A 109 1.40 13.75 10.68
C GLN A 109 2.53 12.84 10.17
N TYR A 110 2.44 12.38 8.92
CA TYR A 110 3.45 11.53 8.32
C TYR A 110 4.69 12.32 7.88
N ARG A 111 4.53 13.58 7.45
CA ARG A 111 5.67 14.44 7.10
C ARG A 111 6.63 14.62 8.28
N LYS A 112 6.10 14.82 9.49
CA LYS A 112 6.90 14.99 10.71
C LYS A 112 7.80 13.79 11.02
N LEU A 113 7.45 12.60 10.54
CA LEU A 113 8.24 11.38 10.74
C LEU A 113 9.39 11.26 9.73
N LEU A 114 9.21 11.82 8.53
CA LEU A 114 10.14 11.65 7.41
C LEU A 114 11.07 12.84 7.22
N ILE A 115 10.56 14.04 7.45
CA ILE A 115 11.30 15.29 7.33
C ILE A 115 11.49 15.83 8.75
N PRO A 116 12.73 15.91 9.26
CA PRO A 116 12.99 16.55 10.53
C PRO A 116 12.64 18.02 10.42
N ILE A 117 11.54 18.43 11.07
CA ILE A 117 11.12 19.83 11.14
C ILE A 117 11.79 20.46 12.35
N ALA A 118 12.44 21.61 12.17
CA ALA A 118 12.89 22.42 13.28
C ALA A 118 11.66 22.97 14.03
N VAL A 119 11.38 22.41 15.21
CA VAL A 119 10.43 22.97 16.16
C VAL A 119 11.18 23.89 17.12
N SER A 120 10.52 24.96 17.60
CA SER A 120 11.09 25.85 18.63
C SER A 120 11.49 25.00 19.84
N GLY A 121 12.81 24.84 20.07
CA GLY A 121 13.39 23.94 21.07
C GLY A 121 14.40 22.91 20.53
N ASN A 122 14.48 22.70 19.21
CA ASN A 122 15.50 21.81 18.64
C ASN A 122 16.90 22.46 18.67
N LYS A 123 17.84 21.87 19.41
CA LYS A 123 19.27 22.20 19.28
C LYS A 123 19.82 21.54 18.02
N VAL A 124 20.01 22.31 16.96
CA VAL A 124 20.76 21.88 15.79
C VAL A 124 22.24 21.90 16.17
N ILE A 125 22.82 20.72 16.38
CA ILE A 125 24.27 20.58 16.58
C ILE A 125 24.90 20.40 15.20
N PRO A 126 25.76 21.31 14.74
CA PRO A 126 26.51 21.09 13.51
C PRO A 126 27.43 19.89 13.70
N CYS A 127 27.26 18.85 12.89
CA CYS A 127 28.31 17.84 12.75
C CYS A 127 29.44 18.42 11.91
N LYS A 128 30.68 18.28 12.41
CA LYS A 128 31.91 18.71 11.73
C LYS A 128 32.16 17.93 10.45
#